data_AF-A0A6P0PZY5-F1
#
_entry.id   AF-A0A6P0PZY5-F1
#
_cell.length_a   1.000
_cell.length_b   1.000
_cell.length_c   1.000
_cell.angle_alpha   90.00
_cell.angle_beta   90.00
_cell.angle_gamma   90.00
#
_symmetry.space_group_name_H-M   'P 1'
#
loop_
_entity.id
_entity.type
_entity.pdbx_description
1 polymer ?
#
loop_
_entity_poly.entity_id
_entity_poly.type
_entity_poly.pdbx_seq_one_letter_code
_entity_poly.pdbx_strand_id
1 'polypeptide(L)'
;MLSQNLKIVTLLPSATEIVAALGLTDAIVGRSHECDYPASIKNRPVCTEAQINSDKPSAQIDDDINNLVKRALSIYQVKTDVLEQLQPTHIVTQDQCDVCAVNFDVVEKAVANL
;
A
#
# COMPACT_ATOMS: atom_id res chain seq x y z
N MET A 1 20.62 -12.06 17.16
CA MET A 1 19.85 -10.81 17.40
C MET A 1 19.57 -10.18 16.04
N LEU A 2 18.43 -10.48 15.46
CA LEU A 2 17.91 -9.67 14.36
C LEU A 2 17.29 -8.43 14.99
N SER A 3 17.50 -7.24 14.41
CA SER A 3 16.74 -6.02 14.72
C SER A 3 17.27 -5.03 15.79
N GLN A 4 18.45 -4.44 15.60
CA GLN A 4 18.70 -3.09 16.16
C GLN A 4 18.53 -1.95 15.16
N ASN A 5 18.42 -2.22 13.84
CA ASN A 5 18.35 -1.18 12.81
C ASN A 5 17.23 -1.36 11.77
N LEU A 6 16.25 -2.25 12.00
CA LEU A 6 15.14 -2.43 11.05
C LEU A 6 14.02 -1.43 11.36
N LYS A 7 13.71 -0.59 10.36
CA LYS A 7 12.63 0.39 10.37
C LYS A 7 11.86 0.25 9.08
N ILE A 8 10.75 -0.48 9.14
CA ILE A 8 9.97 -0.91 7.99
C ILE A 8 8.74 -0.03 7.86
N VAL A 9 8.49 0.48 6.66
CA VAL A 9 7.20 1.06 6.29
C VAL A 9 6.48 0.10 5.37
N THR A 10 5.21 -0.18 5.63
CA THR A 10 4.36 -1.02 4.77
C THR A 10 3.28 -0.16 4.11
N LEU A 11 3.18 -0.22 2.79
CA LEU A 11 2.32 0.67 2.00
C LEU A 11 1.00 0.03 1.54
N LEU A 12 0.68 -1.16 2.07
CA LEU A 12 -0.58 -1.86 1.85
C LEU A 12 -0.92 -2.78 3.04
N PRO A 13 -2.21 -3.11 3.26
CA PRO A 13 -2.64 -3.98 4.36
C PRO A 13 -1.92 -5.33 4.36
N SER A 14 -1.94 -6.06 3.24
CA SER A 14 -1.32 -7.39 3.14
C SER A 14 0.17 -7.40 3.49
N ALA A 15 0.94 -6.39 3.07
CA ALA A 15 2.34 -6.26 3.47
C ALA A 15 2.51 -6.06 4.98
N THR A 16 1.62 -5.29 5.61
CA THR A 16 1.61 -5.10 7.06
C THR A 16 1.36 -6.42 7.77
N GLU A 17 0.37 -7.17 7.32
CA GLU A 17 0.01 -8.46 7.89
C GLU A 17 1.11 -9.50 7.70
N ILE A 18 1.74 -9.57 6.53
CA ILE A 18 2.86 -10.47 6.23
C ILE A 18 4.05 -10.16 7.14
N VAL A 19 4.47 -8.89 7.23
CA VAL A 19 5.60 -8.48 8.09
C VAL A 19 5.29 -8.76 9.56
N ALA A 20 4.06 -8.53 9.99
CA ALA A 20 3.63 -8.85 11.34
C ALA A 20 3.65 -10.37 11.62
N ALA A 21 3.14 -11.19 10.70
CA ALA A 21 3.11 -12.64 10.82
C ALA A 21 4.53 -13.26 10.87
N LEU A 22 5.51 -12.60 10.26
CA LEU A 22 6.93 -12.96 10.34
C LEU A 22 7.60 -12.56 11.67
N GLY A 23 6.84 -12.03 12.64
CA GLY A 23 7.35 -11.63 13.96
C GLY A 23 8.07 -10.27 13.96
N LEU A 24 7.86 -9.45 12.93
CA LEU A 24 8.54 -8.15 12.77
C LEU A 24 7.62 -6.95 13.02
N THR A 25 6.48 -7.14 13.70
CA THR A 25 5.51 -6.08 14.02
C THR A 25 6.16 -4.85 14.66
N ASP A 26 7.13 -5.05 15.56
CA ASP A 26 7.82 -3.95 16.26
C ASP A 26 8.80 -3.18 15.37
N ALA A 27 9.25 -3.78 14.27
CA ALA A 27 10.06 -3.10 13.26
C ALA A 27 9.22 -2.23 12.31
N ILE A 28 7.88 -2.37 12.30
CA ILE A 28 6.99 -1.54 11.48
C ILE A 28 6.87 -0.16 12.13
N VAL A 29 7.43 0.85 11.47
CA VAL A 29 7.46 2.25 11.93
C VAL A 29 6.43 3.14 11.22
N GLY A 30 5.83 2.68 10.13
CA GLY A 30 4.78 3.40 9.41
C GLY A 30 3.94 2.46 8.55
N ARG A 31 2.70 2.87 8.26
CA ARG A 31 1.68 2.04 7.61
C ARG A 31 0.91 2.81 6.53
N SER A 32 0.19 2.12 5.66
CA SER A 32 -0.79 2.75 4.77
C SER A 32 -2.00 3.27 5.55
N HIS A 33 -2.80 4.15 4.93
CA HIS A 33 -4.05 4.63 5.51
C HIS A 33 -5.10 3.53 5.77
N GLU A 34 -5.00 2.41 5.05
CA GLU A 34 -5.95 1.30 5.13
C GLU A 34 -5.50 0.21 6.11
N CYS A 35 -4.21 0.13 6.44
CA CYS A 35 -3.71 -0.92 7.31
C CYS A 35 -4.33 -0.81 8.70
N ASP A 36 -5.02 -1.84 9.18
CA ASP A 36 -5.68 -1.83 10.49
C ASP A 36 -5.37 -3.07 11.35
N TYR A 37 -4.63 -4.04 10.81
CA TYR A 37 -4.28 -5.32 11.45
C TYR A 37 -2.76 -5.61 11.40
N PRO A 38 -2.18 -6.22 12.46
CA PRO A 38 -2.77 -6.47 13.78
C PRO A 38 -3.09 -5.16 14.51
N ALA A 39 -4.06 -5.13 15.42
CA ALA A 39 -4.54 -3.88 16.05
C ALA A 39 -3.42 -2.99 16.64
N SER A 40 -2.29 -3.59 17.03
CA SER A 40 -1.09 -2.90 17.51
C SER A 40 -0.45 -1.96 16.49
N ILE A 41 -0.71 -2.10 15.19
CA ILE A 41 -0.17 -1.21 14.15
C ILE A 41 -0.94 0.11 14.01
N LYS A 42 -2.16 0.21 14.58
CA LYS A 42 -3.01 1.41 14.43
C LYS A 42 -2.36 2.67 15.00
N ASN A 43 -1.44 2.52 15.96
CA ASN A 43 -0.67 3.60 16.55
C ASN A 43 0.53 4.06 15.70
N ARG A 44 0.84 3.38 14.59
CA ARG A 44 1.94 3.77 13.70
C ARG A 44 1.48 4.91 12.78
N PRO A 45 2.36 5.87 12.46
CA PRO A 45 2.08 6.93 11.51
C PRO A 45 1.59 6.40 10.17
N VAL A 46 0.63 7.12 9.60
CA VAL A 46 0.07 6.83 8.28
C VAL A 46 0.92 7.53 7.23
N CYS A 47 1.46 6.75 6.30
CA CYS A 47 2.40 7.19 5.27
C CYS A 47 1.75 7.40 3.89
N THR A 48 0.45 7.11 3.75
CA THR A 48 -0.28 7.29 2.47
C THR A 48 -1.64 7.93 2.69
N GLU A 49 -2.25 8.43 1.63
CA GLU A 49 -3.65 8.85 1.61
C GLU A 49 -4.28 8.61 0.23
N ALA A 50 -5.59 8.45 0.21
CA ALA A 50 -6.36 8.38 -1.03
C ALA A 50 -6.51 9.78 -1.64
N GLN A 51 -6.32 9.90 -2.95
CA GLN A 51 -6.59 11.14 -3.70
C GLN A 51 -8.06 11.26 -4.15
N ILE A 52 -8.85 10.21 -3.92
CA ILE A 52 -10.26 10.12 -4.31
C ILE A 52 -11.15 10.29 -3.09
N ASN A 53 -12.26 11.02 -3.26
CA ASN A 53 -13.31 11.11 -2.23
C ASN A 53 -14.27 9.92 -2.37
N SER A 54 -14.20 8.99 -1.41
CA SER A 54 -15.06 7.80 -1.34
C SER A 54 -16.51 8.08 -0.97
N ASP A 55 -16.86 9.30 -0.52
CA ASP A 55 -18.23 9.67 -0.16
C ASP A 55 -19.07 10.09 -1.38
N LYS A 56 -18.45 10.21 -2.56
CA LYS A 56 -19.14 10.54 -3.81
C LYS A 56 -20.00 9.36 -4.29
N PRO A 57 -21.04 9.63 -5.09
CA PRO A 57 -21.71 8.58 -5.85
C PRO A 57 -20.70 7.78 -6.69
N SER A 58 -20.87 6.45 -6.77
CA SER A 58 -19.91 5.54 -7.40
C SER A 58 -19.54 5.92 -8.84
N ALA A 59 -20.49 6.39 -9.64
CA ALA A 59 -20.22 6.86 -11.01
C ALA A 59 -19.22 8.01 -11.06
N GLN A 60 -19.27 8.91 -10.08
CA GLN A 60 -18.33 10.03 -9.99
C GLN A 60 -16.96 9.57 -9.48
N ILE A 61 -16.92 8.57 -8.59
CA ILE A 61 -15.67 7.93 -8.16
C ILE A 61 -14.98 7.27 -9.37
N ASP A 62 -15.74 6.55 -10.20
CA ASP A 62 -15.23 5.93 -11.43
C ASP A 62 -14.70 6.97 -12.42
N ASP A 63 -15.44 8.05 -12.66
CA ASP A 63 -14.97 9.16 -13.50
C ASP A 63 -13.67 9.77 -12.97
N ASP A 64 -13.56 9.99 -11.65
CA ASP A 64 -12.37 10.53 -11.00
C ASP A 64 -11.17 9.58 -11.15
N ILE A 65 -11.36 8.28 -10.90
CA ILE A 65 -10.33 7.25 -11.07
C ILE A 65 -9.87 7.20 -12.52
N ASN A 66 -10.80 7.12 -13.48
CA ASN A 66 -10.49 7.08 -14.90
C ASN A 66 -9.69 8.32 -15.35
N ASN A 67 -10.01 9.50 -14.80
CA ASN A 67 -9.28 10.71 -15.08
C ASN A 67 -7.86 10.72 -14.49
N LEU A 68 -7.67 10.17 -13.29
CA LEU A 68 -6.32 10.03 -12.69
C LEU A 68 -5.47 9.03 -13.48
N VAL A 69 -6.02 7.87 -13.80
CA VAL A 69 -5.33 6.82 -14.57
C VAL A 69 -4.94 7.32 -15.96
N LYS A 70 -5.84 8.01 -16.68
CA LYS A 70 -5.53 8.63 -17.99
C LYS A 70 -4.38 9.64 -17.94
N ARG A 71 -4.14 10.24 -16.78
CA ARG A 71 -3.06 11.21 -16.56
C ARG A 71 -1.79 10.56 -15.99
N ALA A 72 -1.76 9.23 -15.89
CA ALA A 72 -0.69 8.46 -15.23
C ALA A 72 -0.42 8.94 -13.80
N LEU A 73 -1.46 9.41 -13.12
CA LEU A 73 -1.40 9.85 -11.73
C LEU A 73 -1.82 8.69 -10.82
N SER A 74 -1.09 8.51 -9.72
CA SER A 74 -1.43 7.53 -8.69
C SER A 74 -2.72 7.93 -7.97
N ILE A 75 -3.59 6.96 -7.71
CA ILE A 75 -4.79 7.13 -6.86
C ILE A 75 -4.44 7.31 -5.37
N TYR A 76 -3.19 6.99 -5.01
CA TYR A 76 -2.66 7.16 -3.66
C TYR A 76 -1.49 8.13 -3.66
N GLN A 77 -1.47 9.01 -2.67
CA GLN A 77 -0.34 9.86 -2.38
C GLN A 77 0.52 9.24 -1.29
N VAL A 78 1.83 9.26 -1.47
CA VAL A 78 2.81 8.92 -0.43
C VAL A 78 3.23 10.20 0.29
N LYS A 79 3.18 10.19 1.62
CA LYS A 79 3.52 11.32 2.49
C LYS A 79 5.03 11.35 2.73
N THR A 80 5.76 12.00 1.84
CA THR A 80 7.23 12.02 1.85
C THR A 80 7.82 12.72 3.07
N ASP A 81 7.13 13.72 3.61
CA ASP A 81 7.43 14.39 4.88
C ASP A 81 7.39 13.42 6.07
N VAL A 82 6.39 12.53 6.11
CA VAL A 82 6.27 11.48 7.13
C VAL A 82 7.40 10.46 6.96
N LEU A 83 7.72 10.06 5.73
CA LEU A 83 8.83 9.15 5.46
C LEU A 83 10.18 9.75 5.87
N GLU A 84 10.39 11.04 5.63
CA GLU A 84 11.60 11.76 6.03
C GLU A 84 11.76 11.76 7.55
N GLN A 85 10.70 11.98 8.31
CA GLN A 85 10.76 11.88 9.78
C GLN A 85 11.01 10.46 10.25
N LEU A 86 10.37 9.48 9.59
CA LEU A 86 10.47 8.08 9.96
C LEU A 86 11.81 7.46 9.62
N GLN A 87 12.59 8.01 8.68
CA GLN A 87 13.88 7.45 8.23
C GLN A 87 13.83 5.91 8.11
N PRO A 88 12.94 5.35 7.26
CA PRO A 88 12.80 3.90 7.12
C PRO A 88 14.05 3.32 6.45
N THR A 89 14.45 2.14 6.91
CA THR A 89 15.49 1.37 6.21
C THR A 89 14.91 0.53 5.08
N HIS A 90 13.61 0.21 5.15
CA HIS A 90 12.91 -0.59 4.15
C HIS A 90 11.49 -0.06 3.92
N ILE A 91 11.04 -0.11 2.68
CA ILE A 91 9.64 0.14 2.30
C ILE A 91 9.13 -1.11 1.59
N VAL A 92 8.05 -1.69 2.11
CA VAL A 92 7.37 -2.84 1.52
C VAL A 92 6.11 -2.34 0.84
N THR A 93 6.04 -2.54 -0.46
CA THR A 93 4.90 -2.18 -1.30
C THR A 93 4.60 -3.32 -2.26
N GLN A 94 3.51 -3.21 -3.00
CA GLN A 94 3.26 -4.02 -4.18
C GLN A 94 3.53 -3.20 -5.44
N ASP A 95 4.02 -3.86 -6.48
CA ASP A 95 4.17 -3.31 -7.83
C ASP A 95 2.84 -3.38 -8.61
N GLN A 96 1.85 -4.17 -8.12
CA GLN A 96 0.68 -4.48 -8.92
C GLN A 96 -0.52 -3.56 -8.64
N CYS A 97 -0.77 -2.64 -9.57
CA CYS A 97 -2.01 -1.89 -9.73
C CYS A 97 -2.02 -1.17 -11.08
N ASP A 98 -2.91 -1.59 -11.99
CA ASP A 98 -3.49 -0.69 -13.02
C ASP A 98 -5.00 -0.58 -12.75
N VAL A 99 -5.26 -0.23 -11.49
CA VAL A 99 -6.48 -0.38 -10.68
C VAL A 99 -6.62 -1.78 -10.07
N CYS A 100 -5.71 -2.01 -9.12
CA CYS A 100 -5.83 -2.93 -7.97
C CYS A 100 -5.48 -4.41 -8.17
N ALA A 101 -4.78 -4.75 -9.26
CA ALA A 101 -4.18 -6.07 -9.54
C ALA A 101 -5.16 -7.13 -10.09
N VAL A 102 -4.70 -8.34 -10.44
CA VAL A 102 -3.60 -8.61 -11.38
C VAL A 102 -4.10 -8.10 -12.73
N ASN A 103 -3.27 -7.52 -13.63
CA ASN A 103 -3.66 -7.63 -15.04
C ASN A 103 -3.35 -9.04 -15.52
N PHE A 104 -4.28 -9.86 -15.09
CA PHE A 104 -4.32 -11.29 -15.17
C PHE A 104 -4.44 -11.75 -16.63
N ASP A 105 -4.71 -10.82 -17.57
CA ASP A 105 -4.60 -10.96 -19.03
C ASP A 105 -3.42 -11.83 -19.48
N VAL A 106 -2.35 -11.69 -18.71
CA VAL A 106 -1.07 -12.34 -18.89
C VAL A 106 -1.03 -13.71 -18.24
N VAL A 107 -1.65 -13.84 -17.08
CA VAL A 107 -1.71 -15.09 -16.33
C VAL A 107 -2.49 -16.15 -17.11
N GLU A 108 -3.54 -15.77 -17.84
CA GLU A 108 -4.37 -16.73 -18.58
C GLU A 108 -3.79 -17.18 -19.91
N LYS A 109 -3.16 -16.28 -20.68
CA LYS A 109 -2.42 -16.73 -21.86
C LYS A 109 -1.41 -17.82 -21.52
N ALA A 110 -0.82 -17.70 -20.33
CA ALA A 110 0.23 -18.58 -19.86
C ALA A 110 -0.24 -19.99 -19.49
N VAL A 111 -1.51 -20.19 -19.13
CA VAL A 111 -1.99 -21.53 -18.76
C VAL A 111 -2.69 -22.25 -19.91
N ALA A 112 -2.92 -21.58 -21.04
CA ALA A 112 -3.71 -22.09 -22.16
C ALA A 112 -3.11 -23.28 -22.94
N ASN A 113 -1.87 -23.67 -22.67
CA ASN A 113 -1.22 -24.86 -23.27
C ASN A 113 -0.85 -25.92 -22.23
N LEU A 114 -1.42 -25.84 -21.03
CA LEU A 114 -1.34 -26.88 -20.01
C LEU A 114 -2.53 -27.84 -20.12
#